data_AF-A0A532UTH1-F1
#
_entry.id   AF-A0A532UTH1-F1
#
_cell.length_a   1.000
_cell.length_b   1.000
_cell.length_c   1.000
_cell.angle_alpha   90.00
_cell.angle_beta   90.00
_cell.angle_gamma   90.00
#
_symmetry.space_group_name_H-M   'P 1'
#
loop_
_entity.id
_entity.type
_entity.pdbx_description
1 polymer ?
#
loop_
_entity_poly.entity_id
_entity_poly.type
_entity_poly.pdbx_seq_one_letter_code
_entity_poly.pdbx_strand_id
1 'polypeptide(L)' 'MNMLRVWPIVCQFGVGALLCLVGIWCGLRGGYLDLKISEDRRLLVVLVAGYLLMLAMVCVFTFLAPNWANGESL' A
#
# COMPACT_ATOMS: atom_id res chain seq x y z
N MET A 1 20.75 -0.41 -10.94
CA MET A 1 19.51 -0.24 -10.15
C MET A 1 19.82 0.59 -8.92
N ASN A 2 19.23 1.79 -8.78
CA ASN A 2 19.49 2.67 -7.63
C ASN A 2 18.83 2.10 -6.36
N MET A 3 19.50 1.16 -5.69
CA MET A 3 19.04 0.54 -4.43
C MET A 3 18.72 1.58 -3.35
N LEU A 4 19.39 2.74 -3.39
CA LEU A 4 19.14 3.90 -2.50
C LEU A 4 17.72 4.48 -2.59
N ARG A 5 17.02 4.34 -3.73
CA ARG A 5 15.63 4.83 -3.89
C ARG A 5 14.60 3.78 -3.51
N VAL A 6 14.93 2.50 -3.72
CA VAL A 6 14.01 1.38 -3.45
C VAL A 6 13.92 1.05 -1.97
N TRP A 7 15.06 1.09 -1.27
CA TRP A 7 15.15 0.77 0.15
C TRP A 7 14.22 1.58 1.07
N PRO A 8 14.14 2.92 0.98
CA PRO A 8 13.22 3.70 1.81
C PRO A 8 11.75 3.38 1.54
N ILE A 9 11.38 3.07 0.29
CA ILE A 9 10.01 2.69 -0.08
C ILE A 9 9.65 1.36 0.56
N VAL A 10 10.56 0.38 0.47
CA VAL A 10 10.36 -0.94 1.10
C VAL A 10 10.24 -0.81 2.62
N CYS A 11 11.05 0.02 3.27
CA CYS A 11 10.91 0.27 4.70
C CYS A 11 9.59 0.97 5.04
N GLN A 12 9.23 2.05 4.34
CA GLN A 12 8.08 2.87 4.70
C GLN A 12 6.75 2.16 4.40
N PHE A 13 6.61 1.59 3.19
CA PHE A 13 5.44 0.82 2.84
C PHE A 13 5.44 -0.55 3.52
N GLY A 14 6.59 -1.23 3.66
CA GLY A 14 6.67 -2.52 4.34
C GLY A 14 6.27 -2.45 5.81
N VAL A 15 6.75 -1.44 6.54
CA VAL A 15 6.30 -1.19 7.93
C VAL A 15 4.82 -0.81 7.95
N GLY A 16 4.35 0.01 7.00
CA GLY A 16 2.93 0.32 6.84
C GLY A 16 2.06 -0.91 6.60
N ALA A 17 2.50 -1.87 5.78
CA ALA A 17 1.79 -3.13 5.52
C ALA A 17 1.68 -3.99 6.77
N LEU A 18 2.77 -4.10 7.54
CA LEU A 18 2.77 -4.82 8.82
C LEU A 18 1.80 -4.18 9.81
N LEU A 19 1.79 -2.85 9.93
CA LEU A 19 0.85 -2.14 10.79
C LEU A 19 -0.60 -2.32 10.34
N CYS A 20 -0.88 -2.25 9.03
CA CYS A 20 -2.21 -2.55 8.49
C CYS A 20 -2.65 -3.98 8.80
N LEU A 21 -1.75 -4.97 8.62
CA LEU A 21 -2.03 -6.37 8.94
C LEU A 21 -2.33 -6.57 10.43
N VAL A 22 -1.53 -5.96 11.31
CA VAL A 22 -1.76 -6.02 12.77
C VAL A 22 -3.08 -5.34 13.14
N GLY A 23 -3.42 -4.20 12.51
CA GLY A 23 -4.69 -3.52 12.72
C GLY A 23 -5.90 -4.36 12.29
N ILE A 24 -5.84 -4.98 11.11
CA ILE A 24 -6.87 -5.91 10.61
C ILE A 24 -6.99 -7.12 11.54
N TRP A 25 -5.86 -7.68 11.99
CA TRP A 25 -5.82 -8.82 12.90
C TRP A 25 -6.45 -8.49 14.26
N CYS A 26 -6.14 -7.34 14.84
CA CYS A 26 -6.77 -6.87 16.08
C CYS A 26 -8.27 -6.60 15.89
N GLY A 27 -8.69 -6.01 14.76
CA GLY A 27 -10.10 -5.76 14.45
C GLY A 27 -10.92 -7.05 14.32
N LEU A 28 -10.35 -8.08 13.69
CA LEU A 28 -10.92 -9.42 13.60
C LEU A 28 -11.00 -10.11 14.96
N ARG A 29 -9.90 -10.09 15.74
CA ARG A 29 -9.85 -10.79 17.03
C ARG A 29 -10.69 -10.10 18.12
N GLY A 30 -10.89 -8.79 18.00
CA GLY A 30 -11.76 -8.00 18.89
C GLY A 30 -13.26 -8.11 18.55
N GLY A 31 -13.62 -8.83 17.48
CA GLY A 31 -15.02 -8.97 17.04
C GLY A 31 -15.63 -7.70 16.45
N TYR A 32 -14.81 -6.69 16.18
CA TYR A 32 -15.26 -5.41 15.59
C TYR A 32 -15.37 -5.48 14.07
N LEU A 33 -14.72 -6.46 13.44
CA LEU A 33 -14.64 -6.61 12.00
C LEU A 33 -15.10 -8.03 11.64
N ASP A 34 -16.37 -8.19 11.27
CA ASP A 34 -16.95 -9.49 10.94
C ASP A 34 -16.94 -9.70 9.42
N LEU A 35 -16.09 -10.62 8.97
CA LEU A 35 -15.98 -11.01 7.55
C LEU A 35 -17.28 -11.59 6.96
N LYS A 36 -18.25 -11.97 7.81
CA LYS A 36 -19.59 -12.43 7.37
C LYS A 36 -20.51 -11.28 7.01
N ILE A 37 -20.26 -10.07 7.52
CA ILE A 37 -21.04 -8.87 7.22
C ILE A 37 -20.47 -8.22 5.95
N SER A 38 -21.33 -8.00 4.95
CA SER A 38 -20.94 -7.42 3.67
C SER A 38 -20.39 -5.99 3.79
N GLU A 39 -20.83 -5.26 4.81
CA GLU A 39 -20.43 -3.88 5.08
C GLU A 39 -18.99 -3.80 5.63
N ASP A 40 -18.65 -4.62 6.62
CA ASP A 40 -17.30 -4.73 7.18
C ASP A 40 -16.29 -5.23 6.13
N ARG A 41 -16.70 -6.19 5.30
CA ARG A 41 -15.88 -6.67 4.19
C ARG A 41 -15.60 -5.55 3.19
N ARG A 42 -16.57 -4.68 2.91
CA ARG A 42 -16.38 -3.53 2.02
C ARG A 42 -15.42 -2.51 2.63
N LEU A 43 -15.51 -2.24 3.94
CA LEU A 43 -14.53 -1.40 4.64
C LEU A 43 -13.11 -1.95 4.54
N LEU A 44 -12.95 -3.27 4.74
CA LEU A 44 -11.66 -3.95 4.61
C LEU A 44 -11.10 -3.83 3.18
N VAL A 45 -11.95 -4.02 2.16
CA VAL A 45 -11.58 -3.88 0.76
C VAL A 45 -11.16 -2.43 0.44
N VAL A 46 -11.88 -1.42 0.95
CA VAL A 46 -11.52 -0.01 0.75
C VAL A 46 -10.18 0.31 1.41
N LEU A 47 -9.93 -0.20 2.62
CA LEU A 47 -8.66 0.00 3.32
C LEU A 47 -7.47 -0.60 2.54
N VAL A 48 -7.60 -1.85 2.11
CA VAL A 48 -6.56 -2.54 1.32
C VAL A 48 -6.38 -1.88 -0.05
N ALA A 49 -7.47 -1.51 -0.72
CA ALA A 49 -7.42 -0.81 -2.00
C ALA A 49 -6.76 0.56 -1.88
N GLY A 50 -7.05 1.33 -0.84
CA GLY A 50 -6.42 2.62 -0.57
C GLY A 50 -4.92 2.51 -0.33
N TYR A 51 -4.50 1.52 0.46
CA TYR A 51 -3.08 1.22 0.68
C TYR A 51 -2.37 0.84 -0.64
N LEU A 52 -2.96 -0.05 -1.44
CA LEU A 52 -2.40 -0.46 -2.73
C LEU A 52 -2.35 0.69 -3.74
N LEU A 53 -3.35 1.57 -3.77
CA LEU A 53 -3.37 2.75 -4.62
C LEU A 53 -2.23 3.71 -4.27
N MET A 54 -2.06 4.03 -2.98
CA MET A 54 -0.95 4.86 -2.51
C MET A 54 0.42 4.24 -2.84
N LEU A 55 0.56 2.93 -2.66
CA LEU A 55 1.79 2.21 -3.03
C LEU A 55 2.04 2.28 -4.54
N ALA A 56 1.02 2.05 -5.36
CA ALA A 56 1.12 2.15 -6.82
C ALA A 56 1.52 3.58 -7.25
N MET A 57 0.93 4.60 -6.65
CA MET A 57 1.24 6.00 -6.93
C MET A 57 2.73 6.31 -6.63
N VAL A 58 3.23 5.89 -5.47
CA VAL A 58 4.65 6.11 -5.11
C VAL A 58 5.58 5.32 -6.03
N CYS A 59 5.22 4.10 -6.42
CA CYS A 59 5.98 3.34 -7.42
C CYS A 59 6.05 4.07 -8.76
N VAL A 60 4.93 4.63 -9.24
CA VAL A 60 4.89 5.45 -10.46
C VAL A 60 5.81 6.66 -10.35
N PHE A 61 5.75 7.42 -9.25
CA PHE A 61 6.64 8.58 -9.07
C PHE A 61 8.12 8.19 -8.91
N THR A 62 8.41 7.02 -8.36
CA THR A 62 9.81 6.62 -8.13
C THR A 62 10.46 6.05 -9.39
N PHE A 63 9.72 5.25 -10.17
CA PHE A 63 10.27 4.51 -11.30
C PHE A 63 9.85 5.06 -12.67
N LEU A 64 8.65 5.63 -12.80
CA LEU A 64 8.14 6.16 -14.07
C LEU A 64 8.42 7.66 -14.26
N ALA A 65 8.23 8.47 -13.22
CA ALA A 65 8.50 9.91 -13.30
C ALA A 65 9.96 10.29 -13.64
N PRO A 66 11.03 9.60 -13.20
CA PRO A 66 12.37 9.93 -13.69
C PRO A 66 12.52 9.70 -15.19
N ASN A 67 11.84 8.71 -15.78
CA ASN A 67 11.85 8.51 -17.25
C ASN A 67 11.07 9.62 -17.96
N TRP A 68 10.00 10.14 -17.37
CA TRP A 68 9.26 11.30 -17.91
C TRP A 68 10.09 12.59 -17.83
N ALA A 69 10.87 12.78 -16.76
CA ALA A 69 11.72 13.95 -16.59
C ALA A 69 12.97 13.93 -17.50
N ASN A 70 13.44 12.75 -17.91
CA ASN A 70 14.61 12.60 -18.79
C ASN A 70 14.27 12.77 -20.28
N GLY A 71 12.99 12.92 -20.67
CA GLY A 71 12.61 13.23 -22.06
C GLY A 71 12.88 12.13 -23.08
N GLU A 72 13.22 10.91 -22.65
CA GLU A 72 13.32 9.76 -23.54
C GLU A 72 11.91 9.24 -23.81
N SER A 73 11.34 9.80 -24.88
CA SER A 73 10.25 9.17 -25.61
C SER A 73 10.74 7.78 -26.05
N LEU A 74 9.87 6.78 -25.84
CA LEU A 74 10.01 5.39 -26.31
C LEU A 74 10.70 5.26 -27.67
#